data_AF-C2K060-F1
#
_entry.id   AF-C2K060-F1
#
_cell.length_a   1.000
_cell.length_b   1.000
_cell.length_c   1.000
_cell.angle_alpha   90.00
_cell.angle_beta   90.00
_cell.angle_gamma   90.00
#
_symmetry.space_group_name_H-M   'P 1'
#
loop_
_entity.id
_entity.type
_entity.pdbx_description
1 polymer ?
#
loop_
_entity_poly.entity_id
_entity_poly.type
_entity_poly.pdbx_seq_one_letter_code
_entity_poly.pdbx_strand_id
1 'polypeptide(L)'
;MAKARPSRLRPLTLRLLPALTHAHFKRRGDVMFGWLHRKKQPPQTPVEPTTKKVAAPVETTQWETVPNFLEVDPKTELTASLIAAAVTADSAPDAKLVLKHLYVENPEAKRVGLIASAIAAGDGDAQYVVKSIKKKVD
;
A
#
# COMPACT_ATOMS: atom_id res chain seq x y z
N MET A 1 0.92 7.63 72.40
CA MET A 1 0.85 8.76 71.44
C MET A 1 2.23 8.95 70.82
N ALA A 2 2.47 8.42 69.63
CA ALA A 2 3.77 8.51 68.95
C ALA A 2 3.69 9.48 67.77
N LYS A 3 4.55 10.48 67.79
CA LYS A 3 4.59 11.67 66.93
C LYS A 3 5.27 11.32 65.59
N ALA A 4 4.61 11.65 64.48
CA ALA A 4 5.03 11.36 63.11
C ALA A 4 6.36 12.05 62.72
N ARG A 5 7.21 11.35 61.96
CA ARG A 5 8.38 11.92 61.26
C ARG A 5 7.97 12.34 59.84
N PRO A 6 8.32 13.55 59.36
CA PRO A 6 8.03 13.95 57.99
C PRO A 6 9.00 13.29 57.00
N SER A 7 8.43 12.65 55.98
CA SER A 7 9.10 12.08 54.82
C SER A 7 9.63 13.20 53.92
N ARG A 8 10.94 13.20 53.66
CA ARG A 8 11.58 14.10 52.68
C ARG A 8 11.38 13.52 51.28
N LEU A 9 10.46 14.08 50.52
CA LEU A 9 10.30 13.81 49.08
C LEU A 9 11.49 14.41 48.33
N ARG A 10 12.25 13.55 47.64
CA ARG A 10 13.31 13.98 46.72
C ARG A 10 12.67 14.36 45.38
N PRO A 11 13.09 15.44 44.71
CA PRO A 11 12.62 15.75 43.37
C PRO A 11 13.16 14.69 42.37
N LEU A 12 12.25 14.03 41.66
CA LEU A 12 12.56 13.17 40.53
C LEU A 12 12.93 14.06 39.34
N THR A 13 14.23 14.28 39.14
CA THR A 13 14.74 14.95 37.95
C THR A 13 14.62 13.99 36.76
N LEU A 14 13.58 14.19 35.95
CA LEU A 14 13.36 13.48 34.68
C LEU A 14 14.47 13.87 33.70
N ARG A 15 15.50 13.03 33.57
CA ARG A 15 16.53 13.20 32.53
C ARG A 15 15.93 12.79 31.19
N LEU A 16 15.59 13.78 30.36
CA LEU A 16 15.32 13.60 28.94
C LEU A 16 16.58 13.02 28.28
N LEU A 17 16.47 11.81 27.71
CA LEU A 17 17.45 11.29 26.77
C LEU A 17 17.34 12.10 25.45
N PRO A 18 18.45 12.64 24.91
CA PRO A 18 18.43 13.21 23.58
C PRO A 18 18.25 12.10 22.54
N ALA A 19 17.26 12.27 21.67
CA ALA A 19 17.03 11.41 20.51
C ALA A 19 18.23 11.46 19.55
N LEU A 20 18.73 10.29 19.15
CA LEU A 20 19.64 10.16 18.02
C LEU A 20 18.94 10.61 16.74
N THR A 21 19.33 11.78 16.21
CA THR A 21 18.95 12.25 14.88
C THR A 21 20.19 12.36 14.01
N HIS A 22 20.50 11.31 13.26
CA HIS A 22 21.31 11.43 12.04
C HIS A 22 20.82 10.42 10.99
N ALA A 23 19.66 10.72 10.39
CA ALA A 23 19.27 10.12 9.12
C ALA A 23 19.69 11.08 7.99
N HIS A 24 20.72 10.67 7.26
CA HIS A 24 21.35 11.42 6.19
C HIS A 24 20.50 11.31 4.91
N PHE A 25 19.59 12.28 4.69
CA PHE A 25 18.74 12.34 3.50
C PHE A 25 19.51 12.87 2.28
N LYS A 26 20.04 11.97 1.45
CA LYS A 26 20.67 12.31 0.17
C LYS A 26 19.63 12.19 -0.96
N ARG A 27 19.15 13.35 -1.44
CA ARG A 27 18.37 13.48 -2.69
C ARG A 27 19.21 12.93 -3.87
N ARG A 28 18.81 11.80 -4.46
CA ARG A 28 19.16 11.44 -5.84
C ARG A 28 18.00 11.90 -6.72
N GLY A 29 18.07 13.15 -7.18
CA GLY A 29 17.48 13.48 -8.47
C GLY A 29 18.45 12.99 -9.53
N ASP A 30 17.96 12.15 -10.44
CA ASP A 30 18.24 12.15 -11.89
C ASP A 30 18.13 10.73 -12.48
N VAL A 31 16.89 10.28 -12.70
CA VAL A 31 16.57 9.23 -13.69
C VAL A 31 15.21 9.54 -14.32
N MET A 32 15.07 10.78 -14.77
CA MET A 32 14.09 11.16 -15.77
C MET A 32 14.90 11.35 -17.06
N PHE A 33 14.44 10.88 -18.23
CA PHE A 33 15.12 10.95 -19.56
C PHE A 33 16.03 9.77 -20.00
N GLY A 34 15.49 8.54 -20.05
CA GLY A 34 16.14 7.41 -20.75
C GLY A 34 15.32 6.71 -21.84
N TRP A 35 14.02 7.00 -21.97
CA TRP A 35 13.10 6.17 -22.77
C TRP A 35 12.82 6.69 -24.20
N LEU A 36 13.34 7.85 -24.59
CA LEU A 36 12.93 8.54 -25.83
C LEU A 36 13.72 8.21 -27.10
N HIS A 37 14.64 7.24 -27.11
CA HIS A 37 15.35 6.86 -28.34
C HIS A 37 15.51 5.34 -28.52
N ARG A 38 14.44 4.66 -28.92
CA ARG A 38 14.56 3.37 -29.62
C ARG A 38 14.03 3.50 -31.05
N LYS A 39 14.94 3.85 -31.95
CA LYS A 39 14.70 3.86 -33.40
C LYS A 39 14.56 2.43 -33.92
N LYS A 40 13.74 2.31 -34.97
CA LYS A 40 13.25 1.13 -35.68
C LYS A 40 14.36 0.12 -36.05
N GLN A 41 14.07 -1.17 -35.90
CA GLN A 41 14.79 -2.25 -36.58
C GLN A 41 13.77 -3.10 -37.38
N PRO A 42 13.86 -3.17 -38.72
CA PRO A 42 12.94 -3.93 -39.59
C PRO A 42 13.29 -5.44 -39.65
N PRO A 43 12.41 -6.28 -40.23
CA PRO A 43 12.16 -7.66 -39.78
C PRO A 43 13.03 -8.70 -40.49
N GLN A 44 13.25 -9.84 -39.82
CA GLN A 44 13.75 -11.07 -40.45
C GLN A 44 12.88 -12.26 -40.06
N THR A 45 12.18 -12.80 -41.06
CA THR A 45 11.82 -14.22 -41.22
C THR A 45 12.44 -14.64 -42.57
N PRO A 46 12.61 -15.95 -42.92
CA PRO A 46 12.04 -17.18 -42.33
C PRO A 46 12.99 -18.39 -42.23
N VAL A 47 12.66 -19.42 -41.43
CA VAL A 47 12.64 -20.86 -41.82
C VAL A 47 12.08 -21.75 -40.68
N GLU A 48 11.06 -22.53 -41.03
CA GLU A 48 10.45 -23.66 -40.29
C GLU A 48 11.26 -24.97 -40.53
N PRO A 49 11.19 -26.04 -39.68
CA PRO A 49 10.00 -26.90 -39.65
C PRO A 49 9.62 -27.55 -38.30
N THR A 50 8.29 -27.62 -38.11
CA THR A 50 7.49 -28.75 -37.61
C THR A 50 7.92 -29.49 -36.33
N THR A 51 7.17 -29.30 -35.25
CA THR A 51 6.58 -30.44 -34.53
C THR A 51 5.23 -30.04 -33.95
N LYS A 52 4.17 -30.64 -34.50
CA LYS A 52 2.81 -30.61 -33.93
C LYS A 52 2.86 -31.26 -32.55
N LYS A 53 2.93 -30.47 -31.47
CA LYS A 53 2.49 -30.93 -30.16
C LYS A 53 1.03 -30.52 -30.04
N VAL A 54 0.14 -31.51 -30.17
CA VAL A 54 -1.27 -31.38 -29.81
C VAL A 54 -1.31 -30.90 -28.36
N ALA A 55 -1.50 -29.60 -28.18
CA ALA A 55 -1.88 -29.05 -26.89
C ALA A 55 -3.34 -29.45 -26.70
N ALA A 56 -3.60 -30.28 -25.69
CA ALA A 56 -4.93 -30.44 -25.13
C ALA A 56 -5.55 -29.06 -24.92
N PRO A 57 -6.89 -28.90 -25.02
CA PRO A 57 -7.54 -27.63 -24.73
C PRO A 57 -7.13 -27.21 -23.32
N VAL A 58 -6.21 -26.26 -23.21
CA VAL A 58 -5.97 -25.56 -21.96
C VAL A 58 -7.25 -24.77 -21.82
N GLU A 59 -8.13 -25.22 -20.94
CA GLU A 59 -9.22 -24.40 -20.44
C GLU A 59 -8.57 -23.09 -20.01
N THR A 60 -8.71 -22.06 -20.83
CA THR A 60 -8.18 -20.73 -20.55
C THR A 60 -9.04 -20.17 -19.45
N THR A 61 -8.78 -20.63 -18.23
CA THR A 61 -9.30 -20.09 -17.00
C THR A 61 -8.89 -18.62 -16.99
N GLN A 62 -9.85 -17.74 -17.21
CA GLN A 62 -9.61 -16.32 -17.34
C GLN A 62 -9.39 -15.79 -15.91
N TRP A 63 -8.17 -15.36 -15.61
CA TRP A 63 -7.84 -14.80 -14.31
C TRP A 63 -7.95 -13.28 -14.36
N GLU A 64 -8.83 -12.70 -13.56
CA GLU A 64 -9.01 -11.25 -13.42
C GLU A 64 -8.20 -10.73 -12.23
N THR A 65 -7.64 -9.53 -12.36
CA THR A 65 -6.88 -8.91 -11.26
C THR A 65 -7.82 -8.21 -10.30
N VAL A 66 -7.73 -8.56 -9.02
CA VAL A 66 -8.52 -7.93 -7.96
C VAL A 66 -7.82 -6.65 -7.52
N PRO A 67 -8.47 -5.47 -7.64
CA PRO A 67 -7.88 -4.21 -7.20
C PRO A 67 -7.88 -4.10 -5.67
N ASN A 68 -6.88 -3.41 -5.11
CA ASN A 68 -6.78 -3.18 -3.66
C ASN A 68 -7.82 -2.18 -3.14
N PHE A 69 -8.24 -1.24 -3.98
CA PHE A 69 -9.22 -0.21 -3.65
C PHE A 69 -10.33 -0.19 -4.69
N LEU A 70 -11.55 0.00 -4.22
CA LEU A 70 -12.74 0.16 -5.05
C LEU A 70 -13.19 1.60 -4.99
N GLU A 71 -13.51 2.15 -6.15
CA GLU A 71 -14.14 3.46 -6.24
C GLU A 71 -15.59 3.35 -5.78
N VAL A 72 -15.97 4.22 -4.85
CA VAL A 72 -17.30 4.26 -4.24
C VAL A 72 -17.84 5.69 -4.28
N ASP A 73 -19.16 5.81 -4.33
CA ASP A 73 -19.81 7.11 -4.22
C ASP A 73 -19.56 7.70 -2.82
N PRO A 74 -19.03 8.93 -2.70
CA PRO A 74 -18.88 9.61 -1.42
C PRO A 74 -20.15 9.69 -0.57
N LYS A 75 -21.33 9.62 -1.19
CA LYS A 75 -22.62 9.61 -0.48
C LYS A 75 -22.88 8.30 0.26
N THR A 76 -22.33 7.18 -0.22
CA THR A 76 -22.48 5.87 0.41
C THR A 76 -21.61 5.75 1.65
N GLU A 77 -20.44 6.40 1.65
CA GLU A 77 -19.44 6.31 2.71
C GLU A 77 -19.29 7.65 3.44
N LEU A 78 -20.29 7.92 4.30
CA LEU A 78 -20.38 9.17 5.04
C LEU A 78 -19.22 9.37 6.02
N THR A 79 -18.68 8.29 6.59
CA THR A 79 -17.59 8.38 7.58
C THR A 79 -16.34 9.02 6.99
N ALA A 80 -15.88 8.55 5.84
CA ALA A 80 -14.72 9.12 5.16
C ALA A 80 -14.98 10.57 4.73
N SER A 81 -16.19 10.84 4.24
CA SER A 81 -16.61 12.19 3.83
C SER A 81 -16.66 13.18 5.00
N LEU A 82 -17.16 12.77 6.17
CA LEU A 82 -17.20 13.57 7.38
C LEU A 82 -15.81 13.85 7.94
N ILE A 83 -14.93 12.85 7.95
CA ILE A 83 -13.54 13.04 8.38
C ILE A 83 -12.84 14.06 7.45
N ALA A 84 -13.00 13.90 6.13
CA ALA A 84 -12.46 14.85 5.17
C ALA A 84 -13.00 16.27 5.37
N ALA A 85 -14.31 16.40 5.61
CA ALA A 85 -14.95 17.68 5.90
C ALA A 85 -14.42 18.31 7.20
N ALA A 86 -14.29 17.53 8.28
CA ALA A 86 -13.80 18.02 9.57
C ALA A 86 -12.34 18.50 9.50
N VAL A 87 -11.47 17.73 8.86
CA VAL A 87 -10.06 18.11 8.64
C VAL A 87 -9.96 19.35 7.76
N THR A 88 -10.81 19.45 6.74
CA THR A 88 -10.80 20.62 5.85
C THR A 88 -11.39 21.85 6.53
N ALA A 89 -12.40 21.72 7.38
CA ALA A 89 -12.97 22.84 8.12
C ALA A 89 -11.94 23.49 9.07
N ASP A 90 -11.02 22.71 9.63
CA ASP A 90 -9.92 23.22 10.44
C ASP A 90 -8.89 23.99 9.58
N SER A 91 -8.54 23.46 8.40
CA SER A 91 -7.54 24.07 7.52
C SER A 91 -8.07 25.21 6.64
N ALA A 92 -9.35 25.20 6.28
CA ALA A 92 -9.98 26.07 5.30
C ALA A 92 -11.49 26.22 5.57
N PRO A 93 -11.89 27.03 6.57
CA PRO A 93 -13.26 27.11 7.06
C PRO A 93 -14.26 27.68 6.03
N ASP A 94 -13.81 28.58 5.15
CA ASP A 94 -14.66 29.22 4.14
C ASP A 94 -14.73 28.43 2.81
N ALA A 95 -14.02 27.30 2.71
CA ALA A 95 -13.93 26.53 1.47
C ALA A 95 -15.10 25.54 1.34
N LYS A 96 -15.65 25.43 0.14
CA LYS A 96 -16.62 24.40 -0.21
C LYS A 96 -15.92 23.09 -0.54
N LEU A 97 -16.05 22.08 0.31
CA LEU A 97 -15.53 20.74 0.06
C LEU A 97 -16.39 20.02 -1.00
N VAL A 98 -15.74 19.56 -2.07
CA VAL A 98 -16.36 18.71 -3.11
C VAL A 98 -15.49 17.48 -3.32
N LEU A 99 -15.98 16.33 -2.87
CA LEU A 99 -15.31 15.04 -3.06
C LEU A 99 -15.60 14.53 -4.48
N LYS A 100 -14.55 14.34 -5.28
CA LYS A 100 -14.66 13.84 -6.67
C LYS A 100 -14.55 12.32 -6.74
N HIS A 101 -13.60 11.76 -6.02
CA HIS A 101 -13.34 10.33 -5.98
C HIS A 101 -13.17 9.90 -4.53
N LEU A 102 -13.83 8.80 -4.16
CA LEU A 102 -13.62 8.15 -2.89
C LEU A 102 -13.28 6.69 -3.13
N TYR A 103 -12.23 6.23 -2.47
CA TYR A 103 -11.72 4.88 -2.61
C TYR A 103 -11.78 4.18 -1.25
N VAL A 104 -12.39 3.00 -1.24
CA VAL A 104 -12.45 2.14 -0.04
C VAL A 104 -11.67 0.86 -0.30
N GLU A 105 -11.05 0.34 0.75
CA GLU A 105 -10.29 -0.91 0.70
C GLU A 105 -11.19 -2.06 0.22
N ASN A 106 -10.74 -2.81 -0.78
CA ASN A 106 -11.47 -3.97 -1.28
C ASN A 106 -11.44 -5.08 -0.21
N PRO A 107 -12.60 -5.53 0.30
CA PRO A 107 -12.65 -6.56 1.33
C PRO A 107 -12.07 -7.91 0.85
N GLU A 108 -12.15 -8.23 -0.45
CA GLU A 108 -11.52 -9.43 -1.02
C GLU A 108 -9.99 -9.32 -0.96
N ALA A 109 -9.45 -8.18 -1.41
CA ALA A 109 -8.01 -7.94 -1.40
C ALA A 109 -7.44 -7.95 0.03
N LYS A 110 -8.15 -7.32 0.96
CA LYS A 110 -7.80 -7.33 2.40
C LYS A 110 -7.75 -8.74 2.96
N ARG A 111 -8.78 -9.55 2.69
CA ARG A 111 -8.86 -10.91 3.20
C ARG A 111 -7.71 -11.77 2.69
N VAL A 112 -7.46 -11.74 1.38
CA VAL A 112 -6.36 -12.50 0.77
C VAL A 112 -5.01 -11.99 1.27
N GLY A 113 -4.83 -10.67 1.44
CA GLY A 113 -3.62 -10.08 2.00
C GLY A 113 -3.34 -10.52 3.44
N LEU A 114 -4.39 -10.65 4.26
CA LEU A 114 -4.27 -11.18 5.63
C LEU A 114 -3.88 -12.66 5.63
N ILE A 115 -4.49 -13.47 4.76
CA ILE A 115 -4.13 -14.90 4.63
C ILE A 115 -2.66 -15.03 4.18
N ALA A 116 -2.26 -14.27 3.16
CA ALA A 116 -0.88 -14.26 2.68
C ALA A 116 0.10 -13.84 3.78
N SER A 117 -0.24 -12.80 4.56
CA SER A 117 0.55 -12.35 5.70
C SER A 117 0.67 -13.42 6.79
N ALA A 118 -0.41 -14.15 7.09
CA ALA A 118 -0.39 -15.22 8.08
C ALA A 118 0.49 -16.40 7.66
N ILE A 119 0.47 -16.75 6.37
CA ILE A 119 1.35 -17.79 5.81
C ILE A 119 2.81 -17.31 5.87
N ALA A 120 3.07 -16.09 5.42
CA ALA A 120 4.40 -15.47 5.46
C ALA A 120 4.98 -15.41 6.88
N ALA A 121 4.16 -15.10 7.88
CA ALA A 121 4.59 -15.08 9.28
C ALA A 121 5.04 -16.46 9.80
N GLY A 122 4.56 -17.55 9.21
CA GLY A 122 5.00 -18.91 9.52
C GLY A 122 6.29 -19.33 8.82
N ASP A 123 6.76 -18.55 7.83
CA ASP A 123 7.88 -18.89 6.95
C ASP A 123 9.22 -18.29 7.43
N GLY A 124 9.27 -17.83 8.68
CA GLY A 124 10.46 -17.25 9.33
C GLY A 124 10.60 -15.74 9.13
N ASP A 125 11.84 -15.25 9.12
CA ASP A 125 12.16 -13.81 9.10
C ASP A 125 12.16 -13.18 7.69
N ALA A 126 11.63 -13.87 6.69
CA ALA A 126 11.59 -13.39 5.31
C ALA A 126 10.53 -12.30 5.11
N GLN A 127 10.85 -11.31 4.27
CA GLN A 127 9.92 -10.24 3.90
C GLN A 127 9.24 -10.55 2.57
N TYR A 128 7.91 -10.57 2.59
CA TYR A 128 7.08 -10.84 1.43
C TYR A 128 6.37 -9.57 0.96
N VAL A 129 6.24 -9.42 -0.36
CA VAL A 129 5.48 -8.34 -0.99
C VAL A 129 4.45 -8.95 -1.93
N VAL A 130 3.17 -8.70 -1.65
CA VAL A 130 2.07 -9.11 -2.53
C VAL A 130 2.07 -8.21 -3.77
N LYS A 131 2.37 -8.79 -4.94
CA LYS A 131 2.40 -8.05 -6.21
C LYS A 131 1.04 -7.93 -6.89
N SER A 132 0.22 -8.98 -6.80
CA SER A 132 -1.10 -9.02 -7.43
C SER A 132 -1.97 -10.10 -6.79
N ILE A 133 -3.25 -9.83 -6.65
CA ILE A 133 -4.27 -10.81 -6.28
C ILE A 133 -5.10 -11.09 -7.53
N LYS A 134 -5.33 -12.37 -7.84
CA LYS A 134 -6.11 -12.78 -9.01
C LYS A 134 -7.29 -13.64 -8.57
N LYS A 135 -8.42 -13.41 -9.23
CA LYS A 135 -9.65 -14.18 -9.10
C LYS A 135 -9.89 -14.95 -10.39
N LYS A 136 -10.30 -16.20 -10.25
CA LYS A 136 -10.75 -17.00 -11.38
C LYS A 136 -12.13 -16.51 -11.81
N VAL A 137 -12.28 -16.17 -13.08
CA VAL A 137 -13.56 -15.91 -13.73
C VAL A 137 -13.98 -17.21 -14.39
N ASP A 138 -15.16 -17.70 -14.01
CA ASP A 138 -15.78 -18.91 -14.57
C ASP A 138 -16.49 -18.61 -15.88
#